data_AF-A0A930J2P3-F1
#
_entry.id   AF-A0A930J2P3-F1
#
_cell.length_a   1.000
_cell.length_b   1.000
_cell.length_c   1.000
_cell.angle_alpha   90.00
_cell.angle_beta   90.00
_cell.angle_gamma   90.00
#
_symmetry.space_group_name_H-M   'P 1'
#
loop_
_entity.id
_entity.type
_entity.pdbx_description
1 polymer ?
#
loop_
_entity_poly.entity_id
_entity_poly.type
_entity_poly.pdbx_seq_one_letter_code
_entity_poly.pdbx_strand_id
1 'polypeptide(L)'
;MNKHQRSWLAFANSKVCRHANAIHDKGFINWGMKDNFHFSVGDIIYLFVSNERRVMFQMEVIAENCPREDQYYWIIDAPNDRTYKLLLRKEYNGKELNESVLEKNGFNGGGSIQNPTYKNERLLSYIESVFDKVEFVLIGLPTLANRPILYVDLFSGRYVSTRIGHEVFNLDKNPVDGRYYGYCPAYGNVSISELGARPSEESISGVIVVYTKKMIGSSDRELIAFCDNATIHRKGIYDDNLQRTIEENGEKSVCSYAIESDTLFNLSGLDEKFVIHVADYSTWMFRQQRFYKGTYPKLDDKIISYIEAYLKKEESEDDLSYQEAIQDITLDDEDNFKDTSMDKPDFLNGNNSKMVKKNPKIAKQALVHAKYRCVANPKHITFNTAKGKPYMEGHHLIPCTQSNATLFWQTRNRNIDCENNIVCLCPTCHRRIHYGSIQEKKSLIKTLYDFQIGNLKKVGLDISLDELLKLYSI
;
A
#
# COMPACT_ATOMS: atom_id res chain seq x y z
N MET A 1 -32.27 13.09 -6.49
CA MET A 1 -32.11 12.82 -7.93
C MET A 1 -30.72 12.23 -8.11
N ASN A 2 -30.61 11.00 -8.61
CA ASN A 2 -29.31 10.42 -8.96
C ASN A 2 -28.66 11.33 -10.00
N LYS A 3 -27.62 12.08 -9.61
CA LYS A 3 -26.75 12.72 -10.61
C LYS A 3 -26.19 11.58 -11.44
N HIS A 4 -26.46 11.57 -12.74
CA HIS A 4 -25.81 10.65 -13.66
C HIS A 4 -24.29 10.83 -13.49
N GLN A 5 -23.61 9.75 -13.14
CA GLN A 5 -22.15 9.64 -13.18
C GLN A 5 -21.70 10.01 -14.60
N ARG A 6 -20.80 10.98 -14.71
CA ARG A 6 -20.28 11.46 -16.00
C ARG A 6 -18.82 11.06 -16.17
N SER A 7 -18.45 10.81 -17.42
CA SER A 7 -17.07 10.68 -17.86
C SER A 7 -16.56 12.00 -18.42
N TRP A 8 -15.34 12.35 -18.06
CA TRP A 8 -14.69 13.61 -18.44
C TRP A 8 -13.32 13.33 -19.02
N LEU A 9 -12.88 14.16 -19.95
CA LEU A 9 -11.50 14.26 -20.38
C LEU A 9 -10.89 15.54 -19.81
N ALA A 10 -9.77 15.42 -19.10
CA ALA A 10 -9.05 16.54 -18.51
C ALA A 10 -7.57 16.54 -18.91
N PHE A 11 -6.97 17.73 -18.98
CA PHE A 11 -5.59 17.93 -19.44
C PHE A 11 -4.63 18.15 -18.27
N ALA A 12 -3.78 17.15 -18.01
CA ALA A 12 -2.75 17.23 -16.99
C ALA A 12 -1.49 17.92 -17.54
N ASN A 13 -1.32 19.20 -17.21
CA ASN A 13 -0.18 20.00 -17.63
C ASN A 13 1.07 19.70 -16.79
N SER A 14 2.01 19.00 -17.39
CA SER A 14 3.26 18.53 -16.78
C SER A 14 4.28 19.64 -16.55
N LYS A 15 4.03 20.86 -17.04
CA LYS A 15 4.82 22.07 -16.69
C LYS A 15 4.33 22.73 -15.39
N VAL A 16 3.13 22.39 -14.93
CA VAL A 16 2.50 22.97 -13.73
C VAL A 16 2.61 22.02 -12.55
N CYS A 17 2.26 20.75 -12.75
CA CYS A 17 2.33 19.72 -11.72
C CYS A 17 2.78 18.39 -12.33
N ARG A 18 3.60 17.63 -11.61
CA ARG A 18 4.06 16.28 -11.97
C ARG A 18 2.97 15.24 -11.66
N HIS A 19 1.82 15.36 -12.32
CA HIS A 19 0.63 14.55 -12.05
C HIS A 19 0.91 13.05 -12.05
N ALA A 20 1.66 12.53 -13.04
CA ALA A 20 1.99 11.10 -13.08
C ALA A 20 2.74 10.65 -11.81
N ASN A 21 3.73 11.42 -11.36
CA ASN A 21 4.47 11.12 -10.13
C ASN A 21 3.56 11.18 -8.90
N ALA A 22 2.68 12.19 -8.82
CA ALA A 22 1.72 12.31 -7.72
C ALA A 22 0.77 11.10 -7.67
N ILE A 23 0.27 10.67 -8.83
CA ILE A 23 -0.61 9.50 -8.99
C ILE A 23 0.12 8.22 -8.60
N HIS A 24 1.37 8.03 -9.05
CA HIS A 24 2.15 6.84 -8.74
C HIS A 24 2.56 6.75 -7.27
N ASP A 25 2.83 7.88 -6.63
CA ASP A 25 3.27 7.92 -5.23
C ASP A 25 2.11 7.89 -4.24
N LYS A 26 1.02 8.64 -4.52
CA LYS A 26 -0.14 8.76 -3.60
C LYS A 26 -1.36 7.95 -4.01
N GLY A 27 -1.43 7.49 -5.26
CA GLY A 27 -2.63 6.90 -5.83
C GLY A 27 -3.74 7.91 -6.13
N PHE A 28 -3.56 9.21 -5.88
CA PHE A 28 -4.56 10.24 -6.14
C PHE A 28 -3.92 11.60 -6.46
N ILE A 29 -4.72 12.53 -6.97
CA ILE A 29 -4.36 13.96 -7.12
C ILE A 29 -5.49 14.88 -6.66
N ASN A 30 -5.17 16.14 -6.40
CA ASN A 30 -6.14 17.20 -6.11
C ASN A 30 -6.32 18.10 -7.33
N TRP A 31 -7.54 18.15 -7.86
CA TRP A 31 -7.89 18.96 -9.02
C TRP A 31 -8.61 20.24 -8.59
N GLY A 32 -8.10 21.41 -9.02
CA GLY A 32 -8.66 22.71 -8.62
C GLY A 32 -10.12 22.88 -9.07
N MET A 33 -10.95 23.46 -8.20
CA MET A 33 -12.33 23.82 -8.52
C MET A 33 -12.36 25.13 -9.32
N LYS A 34 -13.08 25.17 -10.45
CA LYS A 34 -13.26 26.37 -11.29
C LYS A 34 -14.72 26.55 -11.71
N ASP A 35 -15.13 27.77 -12.01
CA ASP A 35 -16.52 28.10 -12.33
C ASP A 35 -17.06 27.44 -13.62
N ASN A 36 -16.18 27.04 -14.53
CA ASN A 36 -16.54 26.58 -15.86
C ASN A 36 -16.71 25.06 -16.00
N PHE A 37 -16.40 24.28 -14.96
CA PHE A 37 -16.71 22.86 -14.89
C PHE A 37 -17.00 22.45 -13.45
N HIS A 38 -17.92 21.49 -13.28
CA HIS A 38 -18.28 20.99 -11.97
C HIS A 38 -18.29 19.47 -12.02
N PHE A 39 -17.32 18.85 -11.35
CA PHE A 39 -17.34 17.41 -11.12
C PHE A 39 -18.27 17.09 -9.97
N SER A 40 -18.74 15.85 -9.92
CA SER A 40 -19.47 15.31 -8.78
C SER A 40 -18.80 14.04 -8.27
N VAL A 41 -18.90 13.74 -6.98
CA VAL A 41 -18.44 12.45 -6.43
C VAL A 41 -19.05 11.30 -7.25
N GLY A 42 -18.19 10.37 -7.67
CA GLY A 42 -18.47 9.27 -8.58
C GLY A 42 -18.08 9.54 -10.04
N ASP A 43 -17.93 10.79 -10.49
CA ASP A 43 -17.54 11.08 -11.86
C ASP A 43 -16.17 10.46 -12.22
N ILE A 44 -16.05 10.01 -13.47
CA ILE A 44 -14.82 9.41 -14.01
C ILE A 44 -14.06 10.45 -14.81
N ILE A 45 -12.78 10.62 -14.52
CA ILE A 45 -11.90 11.58 -15.18
C ILE A 45 -10.76 10.84 -15.88
N TYR A 46 -10.71 10.98 -17.20
CA TYR A 46 -9.59 10.52 -18.02
C TYR A 46 -8.55 11.64 -18.15
N LEU A 47 -7.31 11.36 -17.76
CA LEU A 47 -6.23 12.34 -17.79
C LEU A 47 -5.36 12.19 -19.04
N PHE A 48 -5.40 13.20 -19.91
CA PHE A 48 -4.43 13.38 -20.98
C PHE A 48 -3.15 14.02 -20.40
N VAL A 49 -2.05 13.29 -20.40
CA VAL A 49 -0.78 13.70 -19.79
C VAL A 49 0.08 14.41 -20.82
N SER A 50 0.36 15.71 -20.59
CA SER A 50 0.86 16.59 -21.64
C SER A 50 2.27 16.26 -22.16
N ASN A 51 3.19 15.78 -21.33
CA ASN A 51 4.54 15.40 -21.75
C ASN A 51 4.58 14.03 -22.46
N GLU A 52 3.59 13.18 -22.19
CA GLU A 52 3.46 11.85 -22.78
C GLU A 52 2.53 11.84 -24.02
N ARG A 53 1.77 12.93 -24.23
CA ARG A 53 0.84 13.14 -25.35
C ARG A 53 -0.14 11.97 -25.53
N ARG A 54 -0.68 11.48 -24.41
CA ARG A 54 -1.63 10.36 -24.39
C ARG A 54 -2.54 10.41 -23.17
N VAL A 55 -3.69 9.76 -23.24
CA VAL A 55 -4.49 9.48 -22.04
C VAL A 55 -3.88 8.29 -21.31
N MET A 56 -3.54 8.49 -20.04
CA MET A 56 -2.86 7.48 -19.23
C MET A 56 -3.69 6.97 -18.06
N PHE A 57 -4.48 7.86 -17.44
CA PHE A 57 -5.13 7.53 -16.17
C PHE A 57 -6.64 7.65 -16.28
N GLN A 58 -7.34 6.66 -15.75
CA GLN A 58 -8.74 6.76 -15.37
C GLN A 58 -8.78 7.03 -13.86
N MET A 59 -9.40 8.14 -13.48
CA MET A 59 -9.55 8.57 -12.10
C MET A 59 -11.04 8.63 -11.73
N GLU A 60 -11.35 8.53 -10.44
CA GLU A 60 -12.69 8.77 -9.91
C GLU A 60 -12.68 9.92 -8.93
N VAL A 61 -13.68 10.79 -9.01
CA VAL A 61 -13.90 11.86 -8.03
C VAL A 61 -14.46 11.23 -6.75
N ILE A 62 -13.68 11.25 -5.68
CA ILE A 62 -14.07 10.61 -4.40
C ILE A 62 -14.39 11.63 -3.30
N ALA A 63 -13.96 12.89 -3.48
CA ALA A 63 -14.29 13.98 -2.57
C ALA A 63 -14.35 15.31 -3.32
N GLU A 64 -15.19 16.20 -2.82
CA GLU A 64 -15.36 17.58 -3.28
C GLU A 64 -14.98 18.54 -2.14
N ASN A 65 -14.53 19.74 -2.49
CA ASN A 65 -14.27 20.84 -1.55
C ASN A 65 -13.21 20.51 -0.47
N CYS A 66 -12.23 19.68 -0.83
CA CYS A 66 -11.15 19.25 0.07
C CYS A 66 -9.88 20.11 -0.10
N PRO A 67 -9.05 20.24 0.95
CA PRO A 67 -7.74 20.89 0.83
C PRO A 67 -6.83 20.10 -0.11
N ARG A 68 -5.84 20.79 -0.68
CA ARG A 68 -4.80 20.18 -1.52
C ARG A 68 -3.84 19.35 -0.66
N GLU A 69 -3.48 18.15 -1.15
CA GLU A 69 -2.53 17.23 -0.53
C GLU A 69 -1.39 16.80 -1.50
N ASP A 70 -1.42 17.31 -2.73
CA ASP A 70 -0.46 17.02 -3.81
C ASP A 70 0.51 18.19 -4.10
N GLN A 71 0.56 19.21 -3.22
CA GLN A 71 1.37 20.42 -3.40
C GLN A 71 2.86 20.14 -3.65
N TYR A 72 3.39 19.04 -3.11
CA TYR A 72 4.79 18.65 -3.28
C TYR A 72 5.18 18.35 -4.74
N TYR A 73 4.21 17.95 -5.58
CA TYR A 73 4.47 17.63 -6.99
C TYR A 73 4.28 18.82 -7.93
N TRP A 74 3.89 19.98 -7.40
CA TRP A 74 3.78 21.19 -8.18
C TRP A 74 5.17 21.74 -8.53
N ILE A 75 5.30 22.20 -9.77
CA ILE A 75 6.54 22.79 -10.30
C ILE A 75 6.54 24.31 -10.08
N ILE A 76 5.36 24.91 -10.12
CA ILE A 76 5.10 26.30 -9.73
C ILE A 76 4.43 26.33 -8.35
N ASP A 77 4.25 27.51 -7.76
CA ASP A 77 3.54 27.63 -6.48
C ASP A 77 2.15 27.00 -6.57
N ALA A 78 1.91 26.01 -5.70
CA ALA A 78 0.64 25.32 -5.64
C ALA A 78 -0.46 26.29 -5.15
N PRO A 79 -1.59 26.43 -5.86
CA PRO A 79 -2.71 27.22 -5.40
C PRO A 79 -3.24 26.67 -4.07
N ASN A 80 -3.54 27.59 -3.15
CA ASN A 80 -4.24 27.27 -1.91
C ASN A 80 -5.76 27.30 -2.14
N ASP A 81 -6.22 26.50 -3.11
CA ASP A 81 -7.62 26.42 -3.54
C ASP A 81 -8.35 25.20 -2.93
N ARG A 82 -9.68 25.25 -2.98
CA ARG A 82 -10.50 24.06 -2.72
C ARG A 82 -10.50 23.18 -3.96
N THR A 83 -10.42 21.87 -3.73
CA THR A 83 -10.15 20.90 -4.80
C THR A 83 -11.14 19.73 -4.77
N TYR A 84 -11.21 19.04 -5.91
CA TYR A 84 -11.69 17.67 -6.02
C TYR A 84 -10.54 16.72 -5.71
N LYS A 85 -10.81 15.61 -5.02
CA LYS A 85 -9.84 14.51 -4.86
C LYS A 85 -10.14 13.45 -5.92
N LEU A 86 -9.19 13.23 -6.82
CA LEU A 86 -9.29 12.26 -7.92
C LEU A 86 -8.45 11.03 -7.59
N LEU A 87 -9.09 9.89 -7.38
CA LEU A 87 -8.48 8.61 -7.04
C LEU A 87 -8.16 7.80 -8.30
N LEU A 88 -6.96 7.25 -8.42
CA LEU A 88 -6.58 6.36 -9.52
C LEU A 88 -7.44 5.09 -9.51
N ARG A 89 -8.02 4.76 -10.66
CA ARG A 89 -8.75 3.50 -10.91
C ARG A 89 -7.99 2.60 -11.88
N LYS A 90 -7.51 3.15 -12.99
CA LYS A 90 -6.77 2.40 -14.01
C LYS A 90 -5.63 3.23 -14.59
N GLU A 91 -4.53 2.57 -14.91
CA GLU A 91 -3.44 3.14 -15.69
C GLU A 91 -3.26 2.35 -16.98
N TYR A 92 -3.25 3.06 -18.11
CA TYR A 92 -3.01 2.50 -19.43
C TYR A 92 -1.66 2.95 -19.97
N ASN A 93 -0.81 1.97 -20.28
CA ASN A 93 0.53 2.20 -20.81
C ASN A 93 0.68 1.84 -22.31
N GLY A 94 -0.40 1.41 -22.97
CA GLY A 94 -0.39 1.09 -24.39
C GLY A 94 -0.42 2.32 -25.31
N LYS A 95 -0.56 2.07 -26.61
CA LYS A 95 -0.47 3.10 -27.67
C LYS A 95 -1.83 3.51 -28.25
N GLU A 96 -2.92 2.81 -27.91
CA GLU A 96 -4.27 3.10 -28.47
C GLU A 96 -4.82 4.45 -27.99
N LEU A 97 -4.28 5.00 -26.91
CA LEU A 97 -4.70 6.30 -26.36
C LEU A 97 -3.66 7.40 -26.59
N ASN A 98 -2.73 7.20 -27.52
CA ASN A 98 -1.84 8.25 -27.99
C ASN A 98 -2.62 9.31 -28.78
N GLU A 99 -2.15 10.55 -28.73
CA GLU A 99 -2.81 11.68 -29.37
C GLU A 99 -3.22 11.42 -30.84
N SER A 100 -2.34 10.86 -31.66
CA SER A 100 -2.62 10.58 -33.07
C SER A 100 -3.76 9.57 -33.29
N VAL A 101 -4.03 8.70 -32.32
CA VAL A 101 -5.16 7.76 -32.35
C VAL A 101 -6.43 8.44 -31.81
N LEU A 102 -6.29 9.26 -30.77
CA LEU A 102 -7.39 10.05 -30.23
C LEU A 102 -7.92 11.06 -31.27
N GLU A 103 -7.06 11.67 -32.08
CA GLU A 103 -7.44 12.61 -33.16
C GLU A 103 -8.40 11.95 -34.15
N LYS A 104 -8.13 10.69 -34.53
CA LYS A 104 -9.01 9.88 -35.40
C LYS A 104 -10.37 9.61 -34.77
N ASN A 105 -10.48 9.73 -33.45
CA ASN A 105 -11.68 9.53 -32.66
C ASN A 105 -12.30 10.85 -32.17
N GLY A 106 -11.90 11.99 -32.75
CA GLY A 106 -12.51 13.30 -32.51
C GLY A 106 -11.81 14.16 -31.44
N PHE A 107 -10.57 13.83 -31.07
CA PHE A 107 -9.76 14.70 -30.24
C PHE A 107 -9.19 15.87 -31.08
N ASN A 108 -9.52 17.10 -30.69
CA ASN A 108 -9.16 18.29 -31.47
C ASN A 108 -7.87 18.99 -31.00
N GLY A 109 -7.26 18.53 -29.89
CA GLY A 109 -6.03 19.11 -29.34
C GLY A 109 -6.09 20.61 -29.02
N GLY A 110 -4.93 21.22 -28.77
CA GLY A 110 -4.79 22.69 -28.65
C GLY A 110 -5.57 23.33 -27.50
N GLY A 111 -6.20 24.48 -27.74
CA GLY A 111 -6.97 25.23 -26.72
C GLY A 111 -8.24 24.52 -26.21
N SER A 112 -8.68 23.46 -26.90
CA SER A 112 -9.92 22.72 -26.58
C SER A 112 -9.84 21.85 -25.32
N ILE A 113 -8.64 21.66 -24.76
CA ILE A 113 -8.37 20.84 -23.57
C ILE A 113 -8.03 21.66 -22.32
N GLN A 114 -8.04 22.99 -22.40
CA GLN A 114 -7.73 23.85 -21.26
C GLN A 114 -8.69 23.66 -20.07
N ASN A 115 -9.91 23.19 -20.36
CA ASN A 115 -10.91 22.87 -19.36
C ASN A 115 -11.38 21.42 -19.53
N PRO A 116 -11.62 20.69 -18.42
CA PRO A 116 -12.26 19.39 -18.46
C PRO A 116 -13.57 19.43 -19.25
N THR A 117 -13.80 18.40 -20.08
CA THR A 117 -14.99 18.31 -20.93
C THR A 117 -15.59 16.91 -20.93
N TYR A 118 -16.92 16.84 -20.91
CA TYR A 118 -17.71 15.61 -21.05
C TYR A 118 -18.48 15.55 -22.38
N LYS A 119 -18.35 16.57 -23.23
CA LYS A 119 -19.26 16.79 -24.37
C LYS A 119 -18.97 15.90 -25.58
N ASN A 120 -17.77 15.34 -25.67
CA ASN A 120 -17.39 14.50 -26.81
C ASN A 120 -17.64 13.03 -26.49
N GLU A 121 -18.90 12.62 -26.58
CA GLU A 121 -19.36 11.26 -26.25
C GLU A 121 -18.65 10.19 -27.07
N ARG A 122 -18.40 10.45 -28.37
CA ARG A 122 -17.69 9.50 -29.25
C ARG A 122 -16.27 9.25 -28.76
N LEU A 123 -15.53 10.31 -28.44
CA LEU A 123 -14.17 10.19 -27.94
C LEU A 123 -14.13 9.49 -26.58
N LEU A 124 -15.03 9.86 -25.66
CA LEU A 124 -15.11 9.26 -24.32
C LEU A 124 -15.47 7.78 -24.39
N SER A 125 -16.44 7.40 -25.23
CA SER A 125 -16.81 5.99 -25.45
C SER A 125 -15.63 5.18 -25.99
N TYR A 126 -14.81 5.78 -26.87
CA TYR A 126 -13.60 5.12 -27.36
C TYR A 126 -12.57 4.92 -26.24
N ILE A 127 -12.29 5.97 -25.45
CA ILE A 127 -11.36 5.89 -24.32
C ILE A 127 -11.83 4.84 -23.31
N GLU A 128 -13.11 4.85 -22.94
CA GLU A 128 -13.77 3.86 -22.09
C GLU A 128 -13.54 2.43 -22.61
N SER A 129 -13.81 2.19 -23.90
CA SER A 129 -13.63 0.85 -24.49
C SER A 129 -12.20 0.31 -24.43
N VAL A 130 -11.19 1.20 -24.40
CA VAL A 130 -9.80 0.80 -24.21
C VAL A 130 -9.54 0.49 -22.74
N PHE A 131 -10.00 1.35 -21.83
CA PHE A 131 -9.86 1.14 -20.39
C PHE A 131 -10.66 -0.06 -19.86
N ASP A 132 -11.73 -0.48 -20.51
CA ASP A 132 -12.48 -1.70 -20.16
C ASP A 132 -11.63 -2.96 -20.30
N LYS A 133 -10.62 -2.94 -21.19
CA LYS A 133 -9.64 -4.03 -21.37
C LYS A 133 -8.49 -3.95 -20.35
N VAL A 134 -8.39 -2.86 -19.62
CA VAL A 134 -7.33 -2.60 -18.63
C VAL A 134 -7.83 -3.03 -17.27
N GLU A 135 -7.05 -3.88 -16.60
CA GLU A 135 -7.35 -4.25 -15.23
C GLU A 135 -7.31 -3.01 -14.32
N PHE A 136 -8.18 -3.00 -13.32
CA PHE A 136 -8.11 -2.03 -12.24
C PHE A 136 -6.71 -2.05 -11.61
N VAL A 137 -6.10 -0.87 -11.47
CA VAL A 137 -4.93 -0.72 -10.61
C VAL A 137 -5.48 -0.87 -9.20
N LEU A 138 -5.30 -2.06 -8.64
CA LEU A 138 -5.32 -2.17 -7.20
C LEU A 138 -4.20 -1.25 -6.74
N ILE A 139 -4.56 -0.12 -6.15
CA ILE A 139 -3.63 0.47 -5.22
C ILE A 139 -3.60 -0.58 -4.10
N GLY A 140 -2.45 -1.22 -3.98
CA GLY A 140 -2.32 -2.55 -3.44
C GLY A 140 -1.00 -3.00 -3.98
N LEU A 141 -0.03 -3.15 -3.09
CA LEU A 141 1.32 -3.49 -3.51
C LEU A 141 1.25 -4.73 -4.40
N PRO A 142 2.04 -4.82 -5.49
CA PRO A 142 2.13 -6.04 -6.27
C PRO A 142 2.37 -7.22 -5.31
N THR A 143 1.99 -8.45 -5.67
CA THR A 143 2.40 -9.62 -4.85
C THR A 143 3.90 -9.56 -4.58
N LEU A 144 4.41 -10.09 -3.45
CA LEU A 144 5.84 -10.01 -3.13
C LEU A 144 6.71 -10.50 -4.32
N ALA A 145 6.23 -11.52 -5.03
CA ALA A 145 6.81 -12.04 -6.27
C ALA A 145 6.92 -11.04 -7.43
N ASN A 146 6.08 -10.02 -7.52
CA ASN A 146 6.08 -9.01 -8.58
C ASN A 146 6.73 -7.68 -8.16
N ARG A 147 7.12 -7.54 -6.90
CA ARG A 147 7.72 -6.30 -6.39
C ARG A 147 9.22 -6.23 -6.64
N PRO A 148 9.78 -5.03 -6.84
CA PRO A 148 11.22 -4.85 -6.81
C PRO A 148 11.78 -5.18 -5.41
N ILE A 149 12.91 -5.88 -5.36
CA ILE A 149 13.60 -6.21 -4.10
C ILE A 149 15.03 -5.68 -4.16
N LEU A 150 15.43 -4.95 -3.12
CA LEU A 150 16.80 -4.54 -2.86
C LEU A 150 17.35 -5.34 -1.69
N TYR A 151 18.44 -6.08 -1.91
CA TYR A 151 19.14 -6.80 -0.86
C TYR A 151 20.32 -5.97 -0.37
N VAL A 152 20.44 -5.77 0.94
CA VAL A 152 21.45 -4.93 1.57
C VAL A 152 22.20 -5.72 2.64
N ASP A 153 23.53 -5.79 2.52
CA ASP A 153 24.42 -6.49 3.45
C ASP A 153 25.00 -5.51 4.47
N LEU A 154 24.56 -5.64 5.71
CA LEU A 154 24.97 -4.77 6.80
C LEU A 154 26.22 -5.31 7.49
N PHE A 155 27.03 -4.39 8.00
CA PHE A 155 28.18 -4.66 8.87
C PHE A 155 29.30 -5.47 8.22
N SER A 156 29.35 -5.50 6.88
CA SER A 156 30.32 -6.32 6.13
C SER A 156 31.43 -5.50 5.45
N GLY A 157 31.31 -4.17 5.42
CA GLY A 157 32.27 -3.28 4.79
C GLY A 157 33.60 -3.17 5.55
N ARG A 158 34.70 -2.87 4.85
CA ARG A 158 36.01 -2.64 5.49
C ARG A 158 35.99 -1.45 6.45
N TYR A 159 35.19 -0.42 6.14
CA TYR A 159 35.06 0.78 6.97
C TYR A 159 34.56 0.45 8.38
N VAL A 160 33.53 -0.38 8.48
CA VAL A 160 32.91 -0.75 9.76
C VAL A 160 33.71 -1.74 10.60
N SER A 161 34.86 -2.21 10.08
CA SER A 161 35.83 -2.97 10.89
C SER A 161 36.62 -2.07 11.85
N THR A 162 36.70 -0.77 11.59
CA THR A 162 37.49 0.18 12.38
C THR A 162 36.76 1.46 12.74
N ARG A 163 35.56 1.68 12.20
CA ARG A 163 34.76 2.90 12.40
C ARG A 163 33.28 2.63 12.55
N ILE A 164 32.54 3.61 13.05
CA ILE A 164 31.06 3.55 13.13
C ILE A 164 30.47 3.91 11.75
N GLY A 165 29.87 2.93 11.06
CA GLY A 165 29.19 3.17 9.79
C GLY A 165 27.78 3.74 9.98
N HIS A 166 27.27 4.47 8.98
CA HIS A 166 25.89 5.00 9.02
C HIS A 166 24.81 3.90 9.07
N GLU A 167 25.18 2.67 8.71
CA GLU A 167 24.31 1.49 8.75
C GLU A 167 23.83 1.11 10.16
N VAL A 168 24.43 1.66 11.22
CA VAL A 168 23.95 1.46 12.60
C VAL A 168 22.50 1.88 12.77
N PHE A 169 22.01 2.85 12.00
CA PHE A 169 20.62 3.32 12.07
C PHE A 169 19.63 2.53 11.21
N ASN A 170 20.08 1.53 10.44
CA ASN A 170 19.21 0.85 9.45
C ASN A 170 18.06 0.06 10.07
N LEU A 171 18.29 -0.48 11.27
CA LEU A 171 17.32 -1.33 11.97
C LEU A 171 16.56 -0.56 13.05
N ASP A 172 16.99 0.67 13.35
CA ASP A 172 16.45 1.46 14.43
C ASP A 172 15.35 2.38 13.93
N LYS A 173 14.26 2.40 14.69
CA LYS A 173 13.18 3.35 14.48
C LYS A 173 13.64 4.75 14.88
N ASN A 174 13.47 5.71 13.99
CA ASN A 174 13.88 7.08 14.27
C ASN A 174 13.02 7.69 15.39
N PRO A 175 13.63 8.28 16.43
CA PRO A 175 12.89 8.82 17.56
C PRO A 175 12.11 10.11 17.24
N VAL A 176 12.44 10.81 16.16
CA VAL A 176 11.81 12.09 15.78
C VAL A 176 10.42 11.88 15.20
N ASP A 177 10.27 10.94 14.28
CA ASP A 177 9.03 10.73 13.52
C ASP A 177 8.52 9.27 13.51
N GLY A 178 9.29 8.35 14.08
CA GLY A 178 8.94 6.94 14.14
C GLY A 178 9.05 6.19 12.81
N ARG A 179 9.81 6.70 11.82
CA ARG A 179 10.09 6.01 10.55
C ARG A 179 11.47 5.33 10.57
N TYR A 180 11.74 4.49 9.59
CA TYR A 180 13.02 3.80 9.42
C TYR A 180 13.80 4.43 8.27
N TYR A 181 15.09 4.70 8.52
CA TYR A 181 15.98 5.39 7.59
C TYR A 181 17.24 4.56 7.35
N GLY A 182 17.22 3.80 6.25
CA GLY A 182 18.30 2.90 5.87
C GLY A 182 19.37 3.60 5.04
N TYR A 183 20.61 3.43 5.45
CA TYR A 183 21.80 3.69 4.68
C TYR A 183 22.12 2.50 3.75
N CYS A 184 22.45 2.77 2.49
CA CYS A 184 22.85 1.71 1.54
C CYS A 184 23.91 2.18 0.53
N PRO A 185 25.20 2.15 0.90
CA PRO A 185 26.26 2.18 -0.12
C PRO A 185 27.51 1.37 0.26
N ALA A 186 28.42 1.23 -0.72
CA ALA A 186 29.86 1.17 -0.37
C ALA A 186 30.69 2.15 -1.23
N TYR A 187 30.34 2.36 -2.50
CA TYR A 187 30.83 3.44 -3.37
C TYR A 187 29.75 3.75 -4.41
N GLY A 188 29.16 4.95 -4.35
CA GLY A 188 28.11 5.41 -5.27
C GLY A 188 26.67 5.28 -4.76
N ASN A 189 25.75 5.68 -5.62
CA ASN A 189 24.31 5.79 -5.39
C ASN A 189 23.57 4.45 -5.57
N VAL A 190 22.33 4.36 -5.07
CA VAL A 190 21.48 3.19 -5.35
C VAL A 190 20.97 3.28 -6.79
N SER A 191 21.12 2.18 -7.55
CA SER A 191 20.70 2.13 -8.94
C SER A 191 19.21 1.83 -9.01
N ILE A 192 18.37 2.83 -8.78
CA ILE A 192 16.91 2.66 -8.75
C ILE A 192 16.33 2.24 -10.12
N SER A 193 17.08 2.37 -11.22
CA SER A 193 16.70 1.81 -12.52
C SER A 193 16.66 0.28 -12.51
N GLU A 194 17.51 -0.39 -11.72
CA GLU A 194 17.45 -1.84 -11.50
C GLU A 194 16.18 -2.26 -10.75
N LEU A 195 15.52 -1.31 -10.07
CA LEU A 195 14.25 -1.50 -9.36
C LEU A 195 13.05 -1.10 -10.23
N GLY A 196 13.26 -0.68 -11.48
CA GLY A 196 12.21 -0.30 -12.42
C GLY A 196 11.96 1.21 -12.57
N ALA A 197 12.75 2.06 -11.91
CA ALA A 197 12.59 3.51 -12.03
C ALA A 197 13.07 4.04 -13.40
N ARG A 198 12.38 5.06 -13.92
CA ARG A 198 12.78 5.77 -15.14
C ARG A 198 14.06 6.59 -14.90
N PRO A 199 14.85 6.89 -15.95
CA PRO A 199 16.08 7.69 -15.80
C PRO A 199 15.90 9.06 -15.14
N SER A 200 14.71 9.68 -15.31
CA SER A 200 14.37 10.99 -14.76
C SER A 200 13.87 10.96 -13.31
N GLU A 201 13.59 9.78 -12.76
CA GLU A 201 13.06 9.65 -11.40
C GLU A 201 14.19 9.70 -10.39
N GLU A 202 13.98 10.40 -9.27
CA GLU A 202 14.96 10.54 -8.18
C GLU A 202 14.71 9.54 -7.04
N SER A 203 13.57 8.83 -7.09
CA SER A 203 13.18 7.83 -6.10
C SER A 203 12.18 6.83 -6.69
N ILE A 204 12.01 5.70 -6.02
CA ILE A 204 11.00 4.68 -6.33
C ILE A 204 10.41 4.11 -5.04
N SER A 205 9.08 4.08 -4.94
CA SER A 205 8.32 3.50 -3.83
C SER A 205 7.89 2.06 -4.16
N GLY A 206 7.36 1.30 -3.20
CA GLY A 206 6.90 -0.07 -3.47
C GLY A 206 7.96 -1.17 -3.28
N VAL A 207 9.18 -0.81 -2.87
CA VAL A 207 10.34 -1.72 -2.86
C VAL A 207 10.41 -2.50 -1.56
N ILE A 208 10.62 -3.82 -1.67
CA ILE A 208 10.99 -4.65 -0.51
C ILE A 208 12.49 -4.49 -0.29
N VAL A 209 12.90 -4.15 0.93
CA VAL A 209 14.32 -4.08 1.28
C VAL A 209 14.63 -5.23 2.22
N VAL A 210 15.56 -6.09 1.84
CA VAL A 210 15.97 -7.24 2.65
C VAL A 210 17.35 -6.97 3.24
N TYR A 211 17.45 -6.97 4.56
CA TYR A 211 18.70 -6.79 5.28
C TYR A 211 19.31 -8.13 5.65
N THR A 212 20.59 -8.29 5.33
CA THR A 212 21.39 -9.45 5.69
C THR A 212 22.59 -9.06 6.52
N LYS A 213 23.15 -10.03 7.25
CA LYS A 213 24.38 -9.85 8.03
C LYS A 213 25.29 -11.05 7.90
N LYS A 214 26.60 -10.80 7.89
CA LYS A 214 27.62 -11.86 7.91
C LYS A 214 27.56 -12.67 9.20
N MET A 215 27.48 -13.99 9.04
CA MET A 215 27.55 -14.93 10.16
C MET A 215 28.96 -14.97 10.76
N ILE A 216 29.04 -15.09 12.09
CA ILE A 216 30.32 -15.16 12.80
C ILE A 216 31.08 -16.42 12.35
N GLY A 217 32.33 -16.24 11.93
CA GLY A 217 33.19 -17.36 11.48
C GLY A 217 32.85 -17.94 10.10
N SER A 218 31.88 -17.39 9.37
CA SER A 218 31.48 -17.86 8.04
C SER A 218 31.45 -16.73 7.00
N SER A 219 31.55 -17.08 5.72
CA SER A 219 31.28 -16.16 4.61
C SER A 219 29.80 -16.01 4.29
N ASP A 220 28.94 -16.79 4.93
CA ASP A 220 27.50 -16.81 4.67
C ASP A 220 26.77 -15.60 5.25
N ARG A 221 25.53 -15.43 4.84
CA ARG A 221 24.65 -14.34 5.29
C ARG A 221 23.38 -14.87 5.91
N GLU A 222 23.03 -14.36 7.08
CA GLU A 222 21.69 -14.53 7.65
C GLU A 222 20.79 -13.35 7.23
N LEU A 223 19.53 -13.64 6.92
CA LEU A 223 18.48 -12.61 6.83
C LEU A 223 18.14 -12.14 8.25
N ILE A 224 18.21 -10.84 8.49
CA ILE A 224 18.03 -10.27 9.84
C ILE A 224 16.85 -9.31 9.95
N ALA A 225 16.43 -8.71 8.84
CA ALA A 225 15.24 -7.87 8.79
C ALA A 225 14.77 -7.66 7.35
N PHE A 226 13.54 -7.17 7.17
CA PHE A 226 13.12 -6.58 5.91
C PHE A 226 12.14 -5.41 6.08
N CYS A 227 12.15 -4.47 5.14
CA CYS A 227 11.09 -3.48 4.98
C CYS A 227 10.14 -3.99 3.90
N ASP A 228 8.84 -4.00 4.19
CA ASP A 228 7.86 -4.43 3.18
C ASP A 228 7.74 -3.37 2.09
N ASN A 229 7.38 -2.13 2.41
CA ASN A 229 7.12 -1.07 1.43
C ASN A 229 8.02 0.16 1.62
N ALA A 230 9.25 0.08 1.15
CA ALA A 230 10.21 1.17 1.24
C ALA A 230 10.21 2.07 0.00
N THR A 231 10.57 3.34 0.22
CA THR A 231 10.96 4.29 -0.81
C THR A 231 12.48 4.35 -0.88
N ILE A 232 13.03 4.16 -2.07
CA ILE A 232 14.46 4.15 -2.34
C ILE A 232 14.82 5.38 -3.14
N HIS A 233 15.75 6.18 -2.62
CA HIS A 233 16.24 7.38 -3.26
C HIS A 233 17.48 7.07 -4.10
N ARG A 234 17.56 7.70 -5.27
CA ARG A 234 18.71 7.61 -6.16
C ARG A 234 19.97 8.09 -5.45
N LYS A 235 19.88 9.22 -4.74
CA LYS A 235 21.01 9.83 -4.02
C LYS A 235 20.85 9.68 -2.51
N GLY A 236 21.97 9.58 -1.81
CA GLY A 236 21.98 9.68 -0.36
C GLY A 236 21.51 11.06 0.10
N ILE A 237 20.57 11.09 1.04
CA ILE A 237 19.99 12.28 1.65
C ILE A 237 20.66 12.52 3.00
N TYR A 238 20.98 13.78 3.30
CA TYR A 238 21.42 14.26 4.61
C TYR A 238 20.33 15.17 5.17
N ASP A 239 19.82 14.84 6.36
CA ASP A 239 18.79 15.64 7.04
C ASP A 239 19.12 15.75 8.52
N ASP A 240 19.50 16.95 8.94
CA ASP A 240 19.88 17.26 10.32
C ASP A 240 18.68 17.16 11.28
N ASN A 241 17.45 17.32 10.78
CA ASN A 241 16.23 17.28 11.59
C ASN A 241 15.92 15.88 12.11
N LEU A 242 16.42 14.85 11.44
CA LEU A 242 16.25 13.44 11.83
C LEU A 242 17.19 13.00 12.96
N GLN A 243 18.11 13.87 13.38
CA GLN A 243 19.06 13.61 14.47
C GLN A 243 19.88 12.31 14.33
N ARG A 244 20.12 11.88 13.08
CA ARG A 244 20.93 10.69 12.75
C ARG A 244 22.40 11.06 12.77
N THR A 245 22.98 11.23 13.95
CA THR A 245 24.37 11.67 14.08
C THR A 245 25.21 10.66 14.83
N ILE A 246 26.42 10.40 14.34
CA ILE A 246 27.45 9.63 15.03
C ILE A 246 28.56 10.58 15.49
N GLU A 247 29.18 10.24 16.62
CA GLU A 247 30.34 10.94 17.16
C GLU A 247 31.52 9.97 17.22
N GLU A 248 32.60 10.29 16.52
CA GLU A 248 33.80 9.47 16.47
C GLU A 248 35.03 10.38 16.61
N ASN A 249 35.92 10.07 17.57
CA ASN A 249 37.11 10.87 17.88
C ASN A 249 36.83 12.37 18.18
N GLY A 250 35.65 12.69 18.72
CA GLY A 250 35.22 14.06 19.03
C GLY A 250 34.68 14.85 17.84
N GLU A 251 34.57 14.23 16.65
CA GLU A 251 33.92 14.81 15.48
C GLU A 251 32.51 14.24 15.32
N LYS A 252 31.54 15.14 15.14
CA LYS A 252 30.12 14.80 14.96
C LYS A 252 29.79 14.84 13.47
N SER A 253 29.30 13.72 12.92
CA SER A 253 28.92 13.61 11.50
C SER A 253 27.49 13.15 11.30
N VAL A 254 26.77 13.83 10.43
CA VAL A 254 25.39 13.50 10.06
C VAL A 254 25.38 12.32 9.11
N CYS A 255 24.66 11.28 9.50
CA CYS A 255 24.53 10.07 8.71
C CYS A 255 23.50 10.28 7.62
N SER A 256 23.87 9.91 6.39
CA SER A 256 22.96 9.88 5.25
C SER A 256 22.07 8.64 5.25
N TYR A 257 21.00 8.69 4.47
CA TYR A 257 20.15 7.54 4.16
C TYR A 257 19.78 7.53 2.67
N ALA A 258 19.37 6.39 2.16
CA ALA A 258 18.81 6.25 0.81
C ALA A 258 17.52 5.44 0.79
N ILE A 259 17.07 4.97 1.94
CA ILE A 259 15.92 4.09 2.13
C ILE A 259 15.05 4.72 3.20
N GLU A 260 13.77 4.93 2.90
CA GLU A 260 12.74 5.32 3.86
C GLU A 260 11.70 4.21 3.95
N SER A 261 11.26 3.87 5.16
CA SER A 261 10.10 2.99 5.33
C SER A 261 9.33 3.31 6.60
N ASP A 262 8.03 3.05 6.57
CA ASP A 262 7.19 3.07 7.77
C ASP A 262 7.28 1.78 8.58
N THR A 263 7.91 0.73 8.03
CA THR A 263 7.92 -0.62 8.58
C THR A 263 9.30 -1.24 8.53
N LEU A 264 9.64 -2.02 9.56
CA LEU A 264 10.78 -2.92 9.54
C LEU A 264 10.43 -4.17 10.34
N PHE A 265 10.41 -5.31 9.67
CA PHE A 265 10.22 -6.63 10.26
C PHE A 265 11.56 -7.16 10.73
N ASN A 266 11.75 -7.24 12.05
CA ASN A 266 12.99 -7.73 12.64
C ASN A 266 12.95 -9.25 12.81
N LEU A 267 13.86 -9.94 12.12
CA LEU A 267 14.00 -11.39 12.11
C LEU A 267 15.14 -11.87 13.02
N SER A 268 15.86 -10.95 13.66
CA SER A 268 17.08 -11.25 14.41
C SER A 268 16.85 -12.16 15.61
N GLY A 269 15.63 -12.15 16.17
CA GLY A 269 15.21 -12.98 17.31
C GLY A 269 14.57 -14.31 16.95
N LEU A 270 14.47 -14.67 15.66
CA LEU A 270 13.92 -15.96 15.24
C LEU A 270 14.93 -17.09 15.45
N ASP A 271 14.44 -18.24 15.93
CA ASP A 271 15.25 -19.45 16.12
C ASP A 271 15.76 -20.01 14.78
N GLU A 272 14.90 -20.03 13.76
CA GLU A 272 15.24 -20.45 12.41
C GLU A 272 15.28 -19.25 11.46
N LYS A 273 16.49 -18.86 11.04
CA LYS A 273 16.71 -17.79 10.07
C LYS A 273 17.04 -18.35 8.71
N PHE A 274 16.61 -17.64 7.67
CA PHE A 274 17.05 -17.92 6.31
C PHE A 274 18.55 -17.61 6.18
N VAL A 275 19.33 -18.60 5.74
CA VAL A 275 20.77 -18.46 5.48
C VAL A 275 21.04 -18.53 3.98
N ILE A 276 21.76 -17.54 3.48
CA ILE A 276 22.32 -17.53 2.13
C ILE A 276 23.72 -18.14 2.22
N HIS A 277 23.86 -19.35 1.67
CA HIS A 277 25.16 -19.96 1.45
C HIS A 277 25.85 -19.28 0.27
N VAL A 278 26.79 -18.39 0.56
CA VAL A 278 27.36 -17.48 -0.46
C VAL A 278 28.12 -18.25 -1.55
N ALA A 279 28.68 -19.41 -1.19
CA ALA A 279 29.40 -20.30 -2.10
C ALA A 279 28.51 -20.88 -3.23
N ASP A 280 27.20 -20.99 -3.01
CA ASP A 280 26.24 -21.51 -4.00
C ASP A 280 25.97 -20.51 -5.15
N TYR A 281 26.39 -19.26 -4.98
CA TYR A 281 26.08 -18.15 -5.88
C TYR A 281 27.36 -17.48 -6.37
N SER A 282 27.88 -16.53 -5.59
CA SER A 282 29.11 -15.80 -5.89
C SER A 282 29.66 -15.23 -4.60
N THR A 283 30.96 -15.44 -4.37
CA THR A 283 31.69 -14.82 -3.25
C THR A 283 31.71 -13.30 -3.30
N TRP A 284 31.33 -12.71 -4.44
CA TRP A 284 31.24 -11.27 -4.67
C TRP A 284 29.80 -10.76 -4.76
N MET A 285 28.78 -11.58 -4.43
CA MET A 285 27.36 -11.21 -4.62
C MET A 285 26.95 -9.94 -3.86
N PHE A 286 27.61 -9.64 -2.74
CA PHE A 286 27.42 -8.41 -1.97
C PHE A 286 28.55 -7.39 -2.21
N ARG A 287 29.20 -7.41 -3.38
CA ARG A 287 30.12 -6.35 -3.76
C ARG A 287 29.36 -5.03 -3.78
N GLN A 288 29.88 -4.04 -3.07
CA GLN A 288 29.18 -2.78 -2.75
C GLN A 288 28.01 -2.89 -1.75
N GLN A 289 27.98 -3.95 -0.94
CA GLN A 289 26.99 -4.17 0.13
C GLN A 289 25.55 -4.29 -0.34
N ARG A 290 25.30 -4.55 -1.63
CA ARG A 290 23.93 -4.73 -2.16
C ARG A 290 23.89 -5.53 -3.45
N PHE A 291 22.71 -6.09 -3.74
CA PHE A 291 22.34 -6.56 -5.08
C PHE A 291 20.81 -6.41 -5.28
N TYR A 292 20.34 -6.65 -6.50
CA TYR A 292 18.95 -6.43 -6.89
C TYR A 292 18.28 -7.75 -7.31
N LYS A 293 16.97 -7.84 -7.09
CA LYS A 293 16.13 -8.93 -7.61
C LYS A 293 16.43 -9.21 -9.09
N GLY A 294 16.43 -10.48 -9.46
CA GLY A 294 16.74 -10.95 -10.81
C GLY A 294 18.21 -11.29 -11.01
N THR A 295 19.11 -10.83 -10.13
CA THR A 295 20.53 -11.25 -10.16
C THR A 295 20.67 -12.75 -9.87
N TYR A 296 19.86 -13.27 -8.94
CA TYR A 296 19.84 -14.70 -8.56
C TYR A 296 18.39 -15.20 -8.44
N PRO A 297 17.70 -15.49 -9.57
CA PRO A 297 16.25 -15.75 -9.55
C PRO A 297 15.81 -16.87 -8.61
N LYS A 298 16.56 -17.99 -8.54
CA LYS A 298 16.26 -19.09 -7.61
C LYS A 298 16.42 -18.71 -6.14
N LEU A 299 17.31 -17.75 -5.82
CA LEU A 299 17.44 -17.22 -4.47
C LEU A 299 16.28 -16.27 -4.14
N ASP A 300 15.88 -15.44 -5.12
CA ASP A 300 14.71 -14.58 -4.98
C ASP A 300 13.47 -15.40 -4.59
N ASP A 301 13.18 -16.49 -5.32
CA ASP A 301 12.03 -17.36 -5.03
C ASP A 301 12.06 -17.93 -3.60
N LYS A 302 13.24 -18.36 -3.14
CA LYS A 302 13.44 -18.89 -1.79
C LYS A 302 13.21 -17.84 -0.71
N ILE A 303 13.78 -16.64 -0.89
CA ILE A 303 13.63 -15.54 0.09
C ILE A 303 12.19 -15.03 0.10
N ILE A 304 11.55 -14.88 -1.07
CA ILE A 304 10.14 -14.51 -1.16
C ILE A 304 9.27 -15.51 -0.40
N SER A 305 9.46 -16.82 -0.65
CA SER A 305 8.71 -17.87 0.05
C SER A 305 8.90 -17.82 1.57
N TYR A 306 10.13 -17.53 2.02
CA TYR A 306 10.43 -17.37 3.44
C TYR A 306 9.73 -16.15 4.06
N ILE A 307 9.77 -14.99 3.39
CA ILE A 307 9.09 -13.77 3.84
C ILE A 307 7.56 -13.97 3.86
N GLU A 308 6.98 -14.60 2.83
CA GLU A 308 5.56 -14.91 2.77
C GLU A 308 5.13 -15.84 3.92
N ALA A 309 5.93 -16.87 4.22
CA ALA A 309 5.67 -17.77 5.34
C ALA A 309 5.72 -17.03 6.69
N TYR A 310 6.70 -16.14 6.87
CA TYR A 310 6.81 -15.29 8.06
C TYR A 310 5.59 -14.37 8.22
N LEU A 311 5.25 -13.60 7.18
CA LEU A 311 4.10 -12.67 7.21
C LEU A 311 2.78 -13.40 7.48
N LYS A 312 2.59 -14.58 6.89
CA LYS A 312 1.41 -15.41 7.14
C LYS A 312 1.33 -15.89 8.59
N LYS A 313 2.47 -16.21 9.20
CA LYS A 313 2.52 -16.60 10.62
C LYS A 313 2.17 -15.41 11.52
N GLU A 314 2.75 -14.24 11.28
CA GLU A 314 2.44 -13.01 12.02
C GLU A 314 0.95 -12.64 11.91
N GLU A 315 0.37 -12.71 10.70
CA GLU A 315 -1.06 -12.46 10.48
C GLU A 315 -1.94 -13.46 11.25
N SER A 316 -1.53 -14.74 11.31
CA SER A 316 -2.25 -15.76 12.07
C SER A 316 -2.18 -15.55 13.58
N GLU A 317 -1.05 -15.10 14.11
CA GLU A 317 -0.88 -14.79 15.53
C GLU A 317 -1.68 -13.52 15.92
N ASP A 318 -1.64 -12.50 15.06
CA ASP A 318 -2.45 -11.29 15.18
C ASP A 318 -3.96 -11.60 15.17
N ASP A 319 -4.43 -12.43 14.24
CA ASP A 319 -5.83 -12.87 14.19
C ASP A 319 -6.24 -13.59 15.48
N LEU A 320 -5.43 -14.55 15.95
CA LEU A 320 -5.73 -15.27 17.20
C LEU A 320 -5.89 -14.33 18.39
N SER A 321 -4.93 -13.41 18.59
CA SER A 321 -4.97 -12.44 19.67
C SER A 321 -6.18 -11.49 19.57
N TYR A 322 -6.56 -11.13 18.34
CA TYR A 322 -7.71 -10.29 18.06
C TYR A 322 -9.02 -11.00 18.36
N GLN A 323 -9.18 -12.26 17.93
CA GLN A 323 -10.38 -13.05 18.23
C GLN A 323 -10.55 -13.27 19.73
N GLU A 324 -9.46 -13.53 20.47
CA GLU A 324 -9.48 -13.66 21.92
C GLU A 324 -9.98 -12.37 22.59
N ALA A 325 -9.42 -11.22 22.21
CA ALA A 325 -9.85 -9.92 22.73
C ALA A 325 -11.34 -9.61 22.45
N ILE A 326 -11.89 -10.06 21.31
CA ILE A 326 -13.33 -9.94 21.01
C ILE A 326 -14.19 -10.76 21.99
N GLN A 327 -13.72 -11.95 22.37
CA GLN A 327 -14.48 -12.79 23.29
C GLN A 327 -14.53 -12.20 24.70
N ASP A 328 -13.47 -11.53 25.13
CA ASP A 328 -13.35 -10.95 26.47
C ASP A 328 -14.22 -9.71 26.69
N ILE A 329 -14.62 -9.01 25.63
CA ILE A 329 -15.51 -7.85 25.74
C ILE A 329 -16.90 -8.25 26.23
N THR A 330 -17.39 -7.48 27.20
CA THR A 330 -18.79 -7.31 27.57
C THR A 330 -19.21 -5.91 27.11
N LEU A 331 -20.32 -5.84 26.37
CA LEU A 331 -20.93 -4.57 25.99
C LEU A 331 -22.06 -4.28 26.96
N ASP A 332 -22.12 -3.04 27.44
CA ASP A 332 -23.17 -2.56 28.34
C ASP A 332 -24.22 -1.77 27.55
N ASP A 333 -25.44 -1.63 28.08
CA ASP A 333 -26.54 -0.94 27.39
C ASP A 333 -26.25 0.56 27.12
N GLU A 334 -25.24 1.14 27.77
CA GLU A 334 -24.76 2.51 27.57
C GLU A 334 -23.66 2.66 26.50
N ASP A 335 -23.16 1.55 25.92
CA ASP A 335 -22.14 1.62 24.87
C ASP A 335 -22.74 2.30 23.62
N ASN A 336 -22.36 3.56 23.41
CA ASN A 336 -22.83 4.33 22.29
C ASN A 336 -22.06 3.94 21.03
N PHE A 337 -22.71 3.18 20.15
CA PHE A 337 -22.14 2.68 18.91
C PHE A 337 -21.79 3.82 17.95
N LYS A 338 -20.50 4.18 17.92
CA LYS A 338 -19.97 5.22 17.03
C LYS A 338 -19.39 4.59 15.77
N ASP A 339 -19.76 5.14 14.62
CA ASP A 339 -19.10 4.86 13.36
C ASP A 339 -17.65 5.41 13.39
N THR A 340 -16.69 4.50 13.24
CA THR A 340 -15.25 4.81 13.24
C THR A 340 -14.67 4.95 11.83
N SER A 341 -15.48 4.83 10.76
CA SER A 341 -14.97 4.87 9.38
C SER A 341 -14.28 6.20 9.03
N MET A 342 -14.56 7.25 9.79
CA MET A 342 -13.97 8.59 9.64
C MET A 342 -12.80 8.86 10.58
N ASP A 343 -12.59 7.99 11.58
CA ASP A 343 -11.53 8.16 12.56
C ASP A 343 -10.20 7.71 11.94
N LYS A 344 -9.11 8.47 12.13
CA LYS A 344 -7.79 8.11 11.58
C LYS A 344 -7.35 6.74 12.10
N PRO A 345 -6.81 5.85 11.26
CA PRO A 345 -6.31 4.56 11.72
C PRO A 345 -5.16 4.76 12.69
N ASP A 346 -5.24 4.04 13.81
CA ASP A 346 -4.17 3.94 14.79
C ASP A 346 -3.27 2.76 14.46
N PHE A 347 -1.96 2.93 14.72
CA PHE A 347 -0.97 1.89 14.53
C PHE A 347 -0.30 1.58 15.86
N LEU A 348 -0.14 0.29 16.18
CA LEU A 348 0.68 -0.15 17.30
C LEU A 348 2.15 -0.01 16.92
N ASN A 349 2.91 0.66 17.79
CA ASN A 349 4.37 0.71 17.70
C ASN A 349 4.93 -0.56 18.34
N GLY A 350 4.98 -1.66 17.59
CA GLY A 350 5.76 -2.83 17.99
C GLY A 350 7.25 -2.60 17.78
N ASN A 351 8.09 -3.43 18.43
CA ASN A 351 9.53 -3.44 18.19
C ASN A 351 9.88 -3.85 16.74
N ASN A 352 8.96 -4.53 16.04
CA ASN A 352 9.23 -5.24 14.78
C ASN A 352 8.21 -4.94 13.65
N SER A 353 7.27 -4.00 13.77
CA SER A 353 6.41 -3.48 12.66
C SER A 353 5.35 -2.48 13.18
N LYS A 354 4.72 -1.72 12.28
CA LYS A 354 3.54 -0.87 12.58
C LYS A 354 2.25 -1.65 12.28
N MET A 355 1.78 -2.49 13.20
CA MET A 355 0.48 -3.18 13.01
C MET A 355 -0.70 -2.22 13.15
N VAL A 356 -1.80 -2.46 12.44
CA VAL A 356 -3.04 -1.69 12.66
C VAL A 356 -3.59 -2.03 14.03
N LYS A 357 -3.87 -1.01 14.85
CA LYS A 357 -4.52 -1.18 16.15
C LYS A 357 -6.02 -1.42 15.93
N LYS A 358 -6.38 -2.65 15.57
CA LYS A 358 -7.79 -3.06 15.42
C LYS A 358 -8.52 -2.92 16.76
N ASN A 359 -9.74 -2.39 16.74
CA ASN A 359 -10.56 -2.24 17.93
C ASN A 359 -11.51 -3.44 18.10
N PRO A 360 -11.28 -4.32 19.10
CA PRO A 360 -12.09 -5.51 19.29
C PRO A 360 -13.55 -5.18 19.68
N LYS A 361 -13.83 -3.98 20.21
CA LYS A 361 -15.20 -3.55 20.54
C LYS A 361 -16.07 -3.40 19.30
N ILE A 362 -15.50 -2.92 18.20
CA ILE A 362 -16.21 -2.75 16.92
C ILE A 362 -16.58 -4.12 16.35
N ALA A 363 -15.65 -5.09 16.40
CA ALA A 363 -15.96 -6.45 16.00
C ALA A 363 -17.03 -7.08 16.90
N LYS A 364 -16.94 -6.88 18.22
CA LYS A 364 -17.95 -7.37 19.16
C LYS A 364 -19.34 -6.80 18.85
N GLN A 365 -19.42 -5.52 18.55
CA GLN A 365 -20.64 -4.85 18.09
C GLN A 365 -21.18 -5.51 16.81
N ALA A 366 -20.33 -5.75 15.81
CA ALA A 366 -20.72 -6.44 14.58
C ALA A 366 -21.31 -7.85 14.85
N LEU A 367 -20.72 -8.61 15.79
CA LEU A 367 -21.26 -9.91 16.21
C LEU A 367 -22.65 -9.79 16.86
N VAL A 368 -22.85 -8.77 17.71
CA VAL A 368 -24.14 -8.50 18.37
C VAL A 368 -25.20 -8.08 17.36
N HIS A 369 -24.88 -7.17 16.44
CA HIS A 369 -25.79 -6.73 15.37
C HIS A 369 -26.15 -7.87 14.40
N ALA A 370 -25.20 -8.77 14.12
CA ALA A 370 -25.45 -10.00 13.38
C ALA A 370 -26.26 -11.05 14.16
N LYS A 371 -26.60 -10.78 15.43
CA LYS A 371 -27.25 -11.72 16.36
C LYS A 371 -26.50 -13.05 16.47
N TYR A 372 -25.17 -12.99 16.43
CA TYR A 372 -24.28 -14.15 16.45
C TYR A 372 -24.64 -15.19 15.37
N ARG A 373 -24.95 -14.75 14.14
CA ARG A 373 -25.23 -15.63 12.99
C ARG A 373 -24.14 -15.48 11.93
N CYS A 374 -23.71 -16.62 11.40
CA CYS A 374 -22.70 -16.63 10.34
C CYS A 374 -23.27 -16.07 9.03
N VAL A 375 -22.58 -15.09 8.44
CA VAL A 375 -22.97 -14.48 7.15
C VAL A 375 -22.98 -15.51 6.02
N ALA A 376 -22.01 -16.42 6.00
CA ALA A 376 -21.91 -17.44 4.96
C ALA A 376 -23.12 -18.39 4.93
N ASN A 377 -23.67 -18.69 6.10
CA ASN A 377 -24.89 -19.48 6.24
C ASN A 377 -25.48 -19.27 7.65
N PRO A 378 -26.65 -18.62 7.76
CA PRO A 378 -27.31 -18.37 9.05
C PRO A 378 -27.71 -19.64 9.83
N LYS A 379 -27.69 -20.81 9.20
CA LYS A 379 -27.99 -22.11 9.82
C LYS A 379 -26.75 -22.78 10.44
N HIS A 380 -25.55 -22.25 10.24
CA HIS A 380 -24.37 -22.80 10.89
C HIS A 380 -24.49 -22.66 12.41
N ILE A 381 -24.33 -23.79 13.09
CA ILE A 381 -24.33 -23.88 14.56
C ILE A 381 -22.88 -23.97 15.07
N THR A 382 -22.71 -23.57 16.31
CA THR A 382 -21.44 -23.54 17.05
C THR A 382 -21.74 -23.77 18.53
N PHE A 383 -20.71 -23.93 19.36
CA PHE A 383 -20.88 -24.09 20.80
C PHE A 383 -21.21 -22.75 21.49
N ASN A 384 -21.79 -22.81 22.69
CA ASN A 384 -22.03 -21.63 23.50
C ASN A 384 -20.79 -21.27 24.32
N THR A 385 -20.46 -19.97 24.35
CA THR A 385 -19.45 -19.40 25.25
C THR A 385 -19.93 -19.41 26.70
N ALA A 386 -19.01 -19.21 27.64
CA ALA A 386 -19.34 -19.03 29.07
C ALA A 386 -20.32 -17.86 29.31
N LYS A 387 -20.37 -16.89 28.39
CA LYS A 387 -21.31 -15.76 28.39
C LYS A 387 -22.69 -16.10 27.80
N GLY A 388 -22.97 -17.37 27.50
CA GLY A 388 -24.27 -17.85 27.02
C GLY A 388 -24.63 -17.47 25.58
N LYS A 389 -23.66 -16.98 24.79
CA LYS A 389 -23.82 -16.66 23.37
C LYS A 389 -23.11 -17.69 22.49
N PRO A 390 -23.62 -18.01 21.28
CA PRO A 390 -22.89 -18.83 20.33
C PRO A 390 -21.51 -18.22 20.00
N TYR A 391 -20.45 -19.05 20.00
CA TYR A 391 -19.10 -18.63 19.64
C TYR A 391 -19.00 -18.27 18.15
N MET A 392 -18.73 -17.00 17.87
CA MET A 392 -18.53 -16.47 16.53
C MET A 392 -17.27 -15.60 16.51
N GLU A 393 -16.66 -15.49 15.34
CA GLU A 393 -15.43 -14.74 15.06
C GLU A 393 -15.78 -13.53 14.17
N GLY A 394 -15.12 -12.40 14.44
CA GLY A 394 -15.29 -11.18 13.64
C GLY A 394 -14.19 -11.09 12.60
N HIS A 395 -14.54 -10.99 11.32
CA HIS A 395 -13.56 -10.93 10.23
C HIS A 395 -13.71 -9.63 9.44
N HIS A 396 -12.63 -8.87 9.27
CA HIS A 396 -12.60 -7.72 8.37
C HIS A 396 -12.64 -8.20 6.91
N LEU A 397 -13.69 -7.87 6.16
CA LEU A 397 -13.85 -8.31 4.77
C LEU A 397 -12.74 -7.73 3.87
N ILE A 398 -12.50 -6.42 3.91
CA ILE A 398 -11.26 -5.82 3.42
C ILE A 398 -10.21 -6.09 4.50
N PRO A 399 -9.16 -6.91 4.25
CA PRO A 399 -8.19 -7.27 5.27
C PRO A 399 -7.56 -6.03 5.91
N CYS A 400 -7.56 -5.95 7.23
CA CYS A 400 -7.10 -4.78 7.99
C CYS A 400 -5.57 -4.76 8.17
N THR A 401 -4.83 -4.98 7.07
CA THR A 401 -3.37 -4.89 7.06
C THR A 401 -2.93 -3.42 7.10
N GLN A 402 -1.69 -3.17 7.52
CA GLN A 402 -1.14 -1.81 7.53
C GLN A 402 -1.19 -1.16 6.14
N SER A 403 -0.82 -1.92 5.10
CA SER A 403 -0.82 -1.45 3.71
C SER A 403 -2.22 -1.07 3.27
N ASN A 404 -3.24 -1.89 3.58
CA ASN A 404 -4.63 -1.58 3.25
C ASN A 404 -5.16 -0.40 4.06
N ALA A 405 -4.89 -0.33 5.37
CA ALA A 405 -5.38 0.77 6.21
C ALA A 405 -4.77 2.11 5.78
N THR A 406 -3.46 2.13 5.53
CA THR A 406 -2.75 3.30 5.00
C THR A 406 -3.33 3.71 3.66
N LEU A 407 -3.51 2.74 2.78
CA LEU A 407 -4.06 2.96 1.46
C LEU A 407 -5.44 3.61 1.54
N PHE A 408 -6.40 2.97 2.19
CA PHE A 408 -7.79 3.44 2.24
C PHE A 408 -7.90 4.78 2.97
N TRP A 409 -7.03 5.02 3.94
CA TRP A 409 -6.94 6.33 4.58
C TRP A 409 -6.42 7.41 3.63
N GLN A 410 -5.27 7.20 2.98
CA GLN A 410 -4.69 8.19 2.07
C GLN A 410 -5.58 8.44 0.86
N THR A 411 -6.11 7.36 0.28
CA THR A 411 -6.90 7.44 -0.94
C THR A 411 -8.30 7.91 -0.65
N ARG A 412 -9.04 7.27 0.25
CA ARG A 412 -10.48 7.51 0.45
C ARG A 412 -10.79 8.33 1.71
N ASN A 413 -9.80 8.66 2.53
CA ASN A 413 -9.98 9.25 3.86
C ASN A 413 -10.97 8.43 4.69
N ARG A 414 -10.81 7.10 4.65
CA ARG A 414 -11.65 6.15 5.38
C ARG A 414 -10.81 5.10 6.09
N ASN A 415 -11.24 4.77 7.30
CA ASN A 415 -10.68 3.71 8.11
C ASN A 415 -11.42 2.39 7.85
N ILE A 416 -10.65 1.35 7.56
CA ILE A 416 -11.16 0.00 7.30
C ILE A 416 -11.38 -0.81 8.58
N ASP A 417 -10.91 -0.34 9.74
CA ASP A 417 -11.31 -0.85 11.05
C ASP A 417 -12.62 -0.18 11.51
N CYS A 418 -13.71 -0.54 10.83
CA CYS A 418 -15.06 -0.08 11.14
C CYS A 418 -16.05 -1.24 10.99
N GLU A 419 -17.21 -1.11 11.64
CA GLU A 419 -18.22 -2.17 11.68
C GLU A 419 -18.70 -2.59 10.28
N ASN A 420 -18.83 -1.62 9.37
CA ASN A 420 -19.22 -1.84 7.98
C ASN A 420 -18.27 -2.76 7.21
N ASN A 421 -17.03 -2.91 7.68
CA ASN A 421 -16.06 -3.81 7.10
C ASN A 421 -15.97 -5.16 7.85
N ILE A 422 -16.74 -5.39 8.92
CA ILE A 422 -16.65 -6.61 9.71
C ILE A 422 -17.85 -7.52 9.44
N VAL A 423 -17.59 -8.80 9.21
CA VAL A 423 -18.61 -9.85 9.08
C VAL A 423 -18.51 -10.86 10.22
N CYS A 424 -19.67 -11.30 10.71
CA CYS A 424 -19.79 -12.34 11.73
C CYS A 424 -19.68 -13.72 11.07
N LEU A 425 -18.71 -14.55 11.48
CA LEU A 425 -18.47 -15.88 10.94
C LEU A 425 -18.43 -16.94 12.04
N CYS A 426 -18.82 -18.17 11.70
CA CYS A 426 -18.49 -19.32 12.54
C CYS A 426 -17.00 -19.68 12.35
N PRO A 427 -16.37 -20.36 13.33
CA PRO A 427 -14.95 -20.68 13.26
C PRO A 427 -14.56 -21.50 12.01
N THR A 428 -15.45 -22.37 11.53
CA THR A 428 -15.21 -23.12 10.30
C THR A 428 -15.15 -22.22 9.07
N CYS A 429 -16.07 -21.25 8.94
CA CYS A 429 -16.07 -20.32 7.80
C CYS A 429 -14.91 -19.35 7.87
N HIS A 430 -14.58 -18.85 9.06
CA HIS A 430 -13.42 -17.99 9.25
C HIS A 430 -12.11 -18.71 8.85
N ARG A 431 -11.87 -19.91 9.38
CA ARG A 431 -10.69 -20.73 9.03
C ARG A 431 -10.67 -21.12 7.55
N ARG A 432 -11.83 -21.27 6.89
CA ARG A 432 -11.92 -21.49 5.44
C ARG A 432 -11.32 -20.33 4.64
N ILE A 433 -11.41 -19.09 5.12
CA ILE A 433 -10.78 -17.92 4.48
C ILE A 433 -9.25 -18.01 4.58
N HIS A 434 -8.71 -18.37 5.74
CA HIS A 434 -7.26 -18.44 5.95
C HIS A 434 -6.61 -19.69 5.32
N TYR A 435 -7.24 -20.86 5.44
CA TYR A 435 -6.64 -22.16 5.12
C TYR A 435 -7.28 -22.91 3.95
N GLY A 436 -8.44 -22.46 3.45
CA GLY A 436 -9.11 -23.11 2.32
C GLY A 436 -8.30 -23.08 1.03
N SER A 437 -8.63 -23.95 0.08
CA SER A 437 -8.09 -23.86 -1.28
C SER A 437 -8.52 -22.54 -1.94
N ILE A 438 -7.84 -22.14 -3.03
CA ILE A 438 -8.18 -20.93 -3.78
C ILE A 438 -9.67 -20.92 -4.17
N GLN A 439 -10.21 -22.07 -4.62
CA GLN A 439 -11.62 -22.21 -4.99
C GLN A 439 -12.56 -22.03 -3.79
N GLU A 440 -12.22 -22.64 -2.65
CA GLU A 440 -12.99 -22.52 -1.41
C GLU A 440 -13.02 -21.07 -0.91
N LYS A 441 -11.86 -20.39 -0.94
CA LYS A 441 -11.75 -18.98 -0.58
C LYS A 441 -12.53 -18.08 -1.53
N LYS A 442 -12.35 -18.23 -2.86
CA LYS A 442 -13.10 -17.46 -3.89
C LYS A 442 -14.61 -17.56 -3.68
N SER A 443 -15.11 -18.79 -3.49
CA SER A 443 -16.53 -19.07 -3.26
C SER A 443 -17.06 -18.37 -2.00
N LEU A 444 -16.34 -18.49 -0.89
CA LEU A 444 -16.73 -17.86 0.37
C LEU A 444 -16.66 -16.34 0.30
N ILE A 445 -15.53 -15.77 -0.14
CA ILE A 445 -15.32 -14.31 -0.22
C ILE A 445 -16.39 -13.67 -1.12
N LYS A 446 -16.75 -14.29 -2.24
CA LYS A 446 -17.85 -13.81 -3.08
C LYS A 446 -19.18 -13.73 -2.31
N THR A 447 -19.50 -14.76 -1.51
CA THR A 447 -20.71 -14.77 -0.68
C THR A 447 -20.72 -13.64 0.34
N LEU A 448 -19.57 -13.39 0.98
CA LEU A 448 -19.42 -12.30 1.96
C LEU A 448 -19.48 -10.92 1.30
N TYR A 449 -18.86 -10.78 0.12
CA TYR A 449 -18.91 -9.56 -0.68
C TYR A 449 -20.34 -9.20 -1.08
N ASP A 450 -21.08 -10.15 -1.66
CA ASP A 450 -22.46 -9.94 -2.10
C ASP A 450 -23.36 -9.49 -0.93
N PHE A 451 -23.08 -9.98 0.29
CA PHE A 451 -23.78 -9.57 1.50
C PHE A 451 -23.36 -8.17 2.01
N GLN A 452 -22.07 -7.85 2.01
CA GLN A 452 -21.52 -6.71 2.75
C GLN A 452 -21.27 -5.46 1.89
N ILE A 453 -21.16 -5.58 0.56
CA ILE A 453 -20.75 -4.46 -0.32
C ILE A 453 -21.64 -3.21 -0.19
N GLY A 454 -22.95 -3.40 0.04
CA GLY A 454 -23.86 -2.28 0.28
C GLY A 454 -23.51 -1.48 1.55
N ASN A 455 -23.00 -2.13 2.60
CA ASN A 455 -22.59 -1.47 3.84
C ASN A 455 -21.23 -0.78 3.68
N LEU A 456 -20.29 -1.39 2.96
CA LEU A 456 -19.00 -0.77 2.61
C LEU A 456 -19.19 0.53 1.81
N LYS A 457 -20.06 0.51 0.80
CA LYS A 457 -20.37 1.69 -0.03
C LYS A 457 -20.93 2.86 0.77
N LYS A 458 -21.78 2.60 1.77
CA LYS A 458 -22.37 3.65 2.62
C LYS A 458 -21.32 4.50 3.35
N VAL A 459 -20.19 3.88 3.73
CA VAL A 459 -19.09 4.56 4.41
C VAL A 459 -17.96 4.97 3.47
N GLY A 460 -18.14 4.85 2.15
CA GLY A 460 -17.12 5.23 1.16
C GLY A 460 -15.97 4.22 1.03
N LEU A 461 -16.17 2.96 1.44
CA LEU A 461 -15.22 1.86 1.26
C LEU A 461 -15.54 1.04 0.00
N ASP A 462 -15.89 1.69 -1.10
CA ASP A 462 -16.22 0.98 -2.35
C ASP A 462 -14.99 0.24 -2.91
N ILE A 463 -15.22 -1.04 -3.22
CA ILE A 463 -14.28 -2.01 -3.76
C ILE A 463 -15.06 -3.02 -4.60
N SER A 464 -14.54 -3.43 -5.74
CA SER A 464 -15.11 -4.51 -6.55
C SER A 464 -14.71 -5.89 -6.02
N LEU A 465 -15.41 -6.95 -6.47
CA LEU A 465 -15.08 -8.31 -6.07
C LEU A 465 -13.65 -8.70 -6.51
N ASP A 466 -13.26 -8.34 -7.73
CA ASP A 466 -11.92 -8.65 -8.24
C ASP A 466 -10.83 -7.93 -7.44
N GLU A 467 -11.07 -6.67 -7.08
CA GLU A 467 -10.17 -5.92 -6.20
C GLU A 467 -10.06 -6.58 -4.82
N LEU A 468 -11.19 -6.99 -4.24
CA LEU A 468 -11.21 -7.67 -2.95
C LEU A 468 -10.43 -8.99 -3.01
N LEU A 469 -10.63 -9.82 -4.03
CA LEU A 469 -9.92 -11.10 -4.19
C LEU A 469 -8.41 -10.90 -4.27
N LYS A 470 -7.94 -9.84 -4.95
CA LYS A 470 -6.51 -9.50 -5.00
C LYS A 470 -5.93 -9.20 -3.60
N LEU A 471 -6.71 -8.57 -2.70
CA LEU A 471 -6.27 -8.34 -1.31
C LEU A 471 -6.10 -9.63 -0.49
N TYR A 472 -6.70 -10.74 -0.93
CA TYR A 472 -6.52 -12.07 -0.36
C TYR A 472 -5.46 -12.91 -1.09
N SER A 473 -4.75 -12.32 -2.07
CA SER A 473 -3.76 -13.01 -2.93
C SER A 473 -4.37 -14.17 -3.73
N ILE A 474 -5.54 -13.95 -4.34
CA ILE A 474 -6.40 -14.98 -4.97
C ILE A 474 -6.67 -14.75 -6.46
#